data_AF-A0A812PLD0-F1
#
_entry.id   AF-A0A812PLD0-F1
#
_cell.length_a   1.000
_cell.length_b   1.000
_cell.length_c   1.000
_cell.angle_alpha   90.00
_cell.angle_beta   90.00
_cell.angle_gamma   90.00
#
_symmetry.space_group_name_H-M   'P 1'
#
loop_
_entity.id
_entity.type
_entity.pdbx_description
1 polymer ?
#
loop_
_entity_poly.entity_id
_entity_poly.type
_entity_poly.pdbx_seq_one_letter_code
_entity_poly.pdbx_strand_id
1 'polypeptide(L)'
;MARDVMRIGLDKEQHKSVESTKLRDSTVSACGPGPCADSGDGMALTGESDDSVASWGACGAVDQDHAVERVGCSATVSVTSVDPKAGTFQVRMVCQWAFRTNNPNNDTEIIYRGVPGIRIPGLSVKVQESRIWKVLEGNSNNIIKWNGTSIFLLQGFKMYELKDFPFDRHVIRLQNLDFVWRSYKDDDDFFDSMKIVWLQIESKSILPEWIPAGPTIEPLQKVVDDDPQSSQDWEEEEADFANKFQIDMRIERAHKFYVRQIFFVTYLITVASCTPLLIFPEDMGDRLSVYGGGLLTLVAFKYGVMDHLPSVPYSTFTDSFLLWQMITIAMCTFASLIGHRLKQYNEELVDWVENITFFSVFAIWTMALFSVWCCKPKCRKAWDDVTETDDDPMRVPKNLPSFFSHSEFRQITSPSRKGRV
;
A
#
# COMPACT_ATOMS: atom_id res chain seq x y z
N MET A 1 -3.65 -10.18 -8.02
CA MET A 1 -3.33 -10.56 -6.63
C MET A 1 -1.85 -10.83 -6.59
N ALA A 2 -1.14 -10.27 -5.62
CA ALA A 2 0.29 -10.52 -5.46
C ALA A 2 0.49 -11.47 -4.29
N ARG A 3 1.23 -12.55 -4.52
CA ARG A 3 1.46 -13.62 -3.54
C ARG A 3 2.96 -13.75 -3.34
N ASP A 4 3.37 -13.90 -2.08
CA ASP A 4 4.72 -14.28 -1.74
C ASP A 4 4.69 -15.51 -0.83
N VAL A 5 5.59 -16.44 -1.06
CA VAL A 5 5.64 -17.74 -0.37
C VAL A 5 7.04 -17.94 0.15
N MET A 6 7.17 -18.05 1.47
CA MET A 6 8.46 -18.31 2.12
C MET A 6 8.46 -19.71 2.75
N ARG A 7 9.42 -20.54 2.33
CA ARG A 7 9.77 -21.80 2.99
C ARG A 7 11.06 -21.62 3.77
N ILE A 8 11.05 -21.91 5.07
CA ILE A 8 12.19 -21.58 5.94
C ILE A 8 13.22 -22.71 5.98
N GLY A 9 12.85 -23.95 5.61
CA GLY A 9 13.73 -25.10 5.82
C GLY A 9 13.75 -26.22 4.76
N LEU A 10 13.45 -25.97 3.47
CA LEU A 10 13.50 -27.05 2.45
C LEU A 10 13.95 -26.63 1.03
N ASP A 11 14.71 -25.55 0.85
CA ASP A 11 15.22 -25.16 -0.46
C ASP A 11 16.73 -24.85 -0.42
N LYS A 12 17.56 -25.89 -0.59
CA LYS A 12 18.96 -25.72 -1.03
C LYS A 12 19.11 -25.64 -2.56
N GLU A 13 18.03 -25.77 -3.33
CA GLU A 13 18.13 -25.67 -4.80
C GLU A 13 16.86 -25.08 -5.43
N GLN A 14 16.64 -23.76 -5.39
CA GLN A 14 15.89 -23.05 -6.45
C GLN A 14 16.23 -21.54 -6.57
N HIS A 15 17.36 -21.08 -6.04
CA HIS A 15 17.92 -19.78 -6.43
C HIS A 15 18.75 -19.90 -7.70
N LYS A 16 18.10 -20.19 -8.83
CA LYS A 16 18.60 -19.86 -10.18
C LYS A 16 17.46 -19.94 -11.20
N SER A 17 17.23 -18.82 -11.87
CA SER A 17 16.36 -18.61 -13.04
C SER A 17 14.89 -18.28 -12.80
N VAL A 18 14.62 -17.02 -12.40
CA VAL A 18 13.53 -16.26 -13.05
C VAL A 18 14.01 -14.81 -13.25
N GLU A 19 14.98 -14.65 -14.15
CA GLU A 19 15.18 -13.40 -14.87
C GLU A 19 15.33 -13.74 -16.36
N SER A 20 14.65 -12.96 -17.20
CA SER A 20 14.44 -13.14 -18.65
C SER A 20 13.36 -14.16 -19.05
N THR A 21 12.21 -13.66 -19.50
CA THR A 21 11.86 -13.70 -20.93
C THR A 21 10.63 -12.81 -21.16
N LYS A 22 10.83 -11.72 -21.90
CA LYS A 22 9.81 -10.88 -22.48
C LYS A 22 9.94 -11.03 -24.01
N LEU A 23 8.80 -11.12 -24.70
CA LEU A 23 8.55 -10.92 -26.15
C LEU A 23 8.83 -12.08 -27.14
N ARG A 24 7.74 -12.62 -27.73
CA ARG A 24 7.33 -12.54 -29.17
C ARG A 24 6.22 -13.58 -29.42
N ASP A 25 4.99 -13.15 -29.71
CA ASP A 25 4.41 -12.88 -31.04
C ASP A 25 3.91 -14.13 -31.80
N SER A 26 2.57 -14.13 -31.98
CA SER A 26 1.73 -14.54 -33.13
C SER A 26 1.76 -15.95 -33.73
N THR A 27 0.58 -16.59 -33.72
CA THR A 27 -0.18 -17.16 -34.88
C THR A 27 -1.53 -17.70 -34.35
N VAL A 28 -2.68 -17.07 -34.60
CA VAL A 28 -3.64 -17.34 -35.71
C VAL A 28 -3.97 -18.82 -35.91
N SER A 29 -5.19 -19.23 -35.53
CA SER A 29 -6.00 -20.19 -36.29
C SER A 29 -7.46 -20.13 -35.82
N ALA A 30 -8.35 -19.79 -36.75
CA ALA A 30 -9.79 -19.74 -36.62
C ALA A 30 -10.44 -21.08 -37.00
N CYS A 31 -11.56 -21.43 -36.36
CA CYS A 31 -12.67 -22.19 -36.95
C CYS A 31 -13.92 -22.01 -36.05
N GLY A 32 -15.02 -21.47 -36.60
CA GLY A 32 -16.40 -21.63 -36.07
C GLY A 32 -17.16 -22.66 -36.91
N PRO A 33 -18.52 -22.64 -37.00
CA PRO A 33 -19.56 -22.29 -36.02
C PRO A 33 -20.73 -23.33 -35.90
N GLY A 34 -21.46 -23.31 -34.77
CA GLY A 34 -22.89 -23.70 -34.58
C GLY A 34 -23.31 -25.20 -34.65
N PRO A 35 -24.56 -25.58 -34.26
CA PRO A 35 -25.73 -24.76 -33.91
C PRO A 35 -26.49 -25.17 -32.60
N CYS A 36 -27.54 -24.38 -32.33
CA CYS A 36 -28.43 -24.29 -31.17
C CYS A 36 -29.33 -25.50 -30.88
N ALA A 37 -29.76 -25.65 -29.62
CA ALA A 37 -31.10 -26.14 -29.25
C ALA A 37 -31.50 -25.67 -27.83
N ASP A 38 -32.81 -25.60 -27.63
CA ASP A 38 -33.59 -24.69 -26.78
C ASP A 38 -33.98 -25.26 -25.40
N SER A 39 -34.52 -24.34 -24.57
CA SER A 39 -35.52 -24.54 -23.50
C SER A 39 -35.12 -25.03 -22.09
N GLY A 40 -35.47 -24.22 -21.08
CA GLY A 40 -35.86 -24.70 -19.75
C GLY A 40 -35.56 -23.76 -18.58
N ASP A 41 -36.58 -23.05 -18.10
CA ASP A 41 -36.59 -22.16 -16.93
C ASP A 41 -35.99 -22.76 -15.65
N GLY A 42 -35.28 -21.93 -14.88
CA GLY A 42 -34.74 -22.30 -13.57
C GLY A 42 -34.07 -21.11 -12.87
N MET A 43 -34.87 -20.32 -12.17
CA MET A 43 -34.45 -19.22 -11.30
C MET A 43 -33.58 -19.79 -10.16
N ALA A 44 -32.26 -19.54 -10.20
CA ALA A 44 -31.34 -19.93 -9.13
C ALA A 44 -30.37 -18.79 -8.82
N LEU A 45 -30.40 -18.39 -7.55
CA LEU A 45 -29.48 -17.46 -6.90
C LEU A 45 -28.05 -17.97 -7.11
N THR A 46 -27.23 -17.22 -7.84
CA THR A 46 -25.81 -17.55 -8.04
C THR A 46 -25.08 -17.35 -6.72
N GLY A 47 -24.77 -18.48 -6.08
CA GLY A 47 -23.81 -18.58 -5.00
C GLY A 47 -22.42 -18.16 -5.49
N GLU A 48 -21.76 -17.39 -4.64
CA GLU A 48 -20.36 -17.03 -4.74
C GLU A 48 -19.52 -18.32 -4.73
N SER A 49 -18.86 -18.60 -5.85
CA SER A 49 -18.14 -19.84 -6.07
C SER A 49 -16.92 -19.98 -5.15
N ASP A 50 -16.82 -21.16 -4.56
CA ASP A 50 -15.79 -21.68 -3.66
C ASP A 50 -14.35 -21.62 -4.21
N ASP A 51 -13.73 -20.45 -4.20
CA ASP A 51 -12.26 -20.31 -4.33
C ASP A 51 -11.53 -20.49 -2.99
N SER A 52 -12.27 -20.67 -1.88
CA SER A 52 -11.73 -20.79 -0.52
C SER A 52 -11.33 -22.22 -0.14
N VAL A 53 -11.83 -23.23 -0.85
CA VAL A 53 -11.55 -24.65 -0.57
C VAL A 53 -10.24 -25.10 -1.23
N ALA A 54 -9.81 -24.42 -2.30
CA ALA A 54 -8.55 -24.72 -3.00
C ALA A 54 -7.29 -24.25 -2.25
N SER A 55 -7.40 -23.42 -1.20
CA SER A 55 -6.22 -22.91 -0.47
C SER A 55 -5.66 -23.87 0.58
N TRP A 56 -6.41 -24.91 0.98
CA TRP A 56 -5.95 -25.88 1.98
C TRP A 56 -4.80 -26.76 1.47
N GLY A 57 -4.68 -26.93 0.15
CA GLY A 57 -3.57 -27.67 -0.46
C GLY A 57 -2.20 -27.00 -0.32
N ALA A 58 -2.14 -25.70 0.00
CA ALA A 58 -0.88 -24.97 0.14
C ALA A 58 -0.17 -25.25 1.49
N CYS A 59 -0.92 -25.61 2.54
CA CYS A 59 -0.35 -26.01 3.85
C CYS A 59 0.30 -27.41 3.84
N GLY A 60 0.31 -28.13 2.70
CA GLY A 60 0.88 -29.48 2.55
C GLY A 60 2.39 -29.59 2.81
N ALA A 61 3.09 -28.51 3.16
CA ALA A 61 4.50 -28.56 3.54
C ALA A 61 4.75 -29.22 4.92
N VAL A 62 3.72 -29.32 5.77
CA VAL A 62 3.81 -30.04 7.06
C VAL A 62 3.52 -31.54 6.88
N ASP A 63 3.59 -32.08 5.66
CA ASP A 63 3.20 -33.47 5.42
C ASP A 63 4.24 -34.55 5.77
N GLN A 64 5.50 -34.17 6.01
CA GLN A 64 6.58 -35.11 6.36
C GLN A 64 6.53 -35.52 7.85
N ASP A 65 6.88 -36.77 8.14
CA ASP A 65 6.78 -37.39 9.49
C ASP A 65 7.68 -36.72 10.55
N HIS A 66 8.69 -35.95 10.13
CA HIS A 66 9.61 -35.21 11.01
C HIS A 66 9.12 -33.79 11.40
N ALA A 67 7.86 -33.45 11.09
CA ALA A 67 7.30 -32.11 11.35
C ALA A 67 6.37 -32.02 12.58
N VAL A 68 6.58 -32.87 13.58
CA VAL A 68 5.79 -32.83 14.83
C VAL A 68 6.09 -31.54 15.60
N GLU A 69 5.06 -30.90 16.16
CA GLU A 69 5.13 -29.61 16.88
C GLU A 69 5.60 -28.40 16.05
N ARG A 70 5.66 -28.55 14.72
CA ARG A 70 5.92 -27.46 13.77
C ARG A 70 4.63 -26.95 13.15
N VAL A 71 4.59 -25.65 12.87
CA VAL A 71 3.39 -24.95 12.39
C VAL A 71 3.59 -24.42 10.97
N GLY A 72 2.62 -24.72 10.11
CA GLY A 72 2.43 -24.05 8.83
C GLY A 72 1.35 -22.98 8.95
N CYS A 73 1.60 -21.80 8.37
CA CYS A 73 0.67 -20.68 8.36
C CYS A 73 0.49 -20.13 6.94
N SER A 74 -0.75 -20.10 6.46
CA SER A 74 -1.14 -19.35 5.27
C SER A 74 -1.94 -18.13 5.72
N ALA A 75 -1.38 -16.93 5.51
CA ALA A 75 -1.99 -15.67 5.93
C ALA A 75 -2.45 -14.83 4.74
N THR A 76 -3.68 -14.34 4.79
CA THR A 76 -4.16 -13.28 3.90
C THR A 76 -4.25 -11.98 4.70
N VAL A 77 -3.52 -10.96 4.27
CA VAL A 77 -3.47 -9.67 4.94
C VAL A 77 -4.18 -8.63 4.09
N SER A 78 -5.30 -8.12 4.62
CA SER A 78 -6.18 -7.18 3.95
C SER A 78 -6.12 -5.80 4.60
N VAL A 79 -5.76 -4.76 3.85
CA VAL A 79 -5.85 -3.37 4.34
C VAL A 79 -7.33 -2.96 4.41
N THR A 80 -7.83 -2.63 5.61
CA THR A 80 -9.24 -2.28 5.85
C THR A 80 -9.48 -0.78 5.94
N SER A 81 -8.53 -0.02 6.48
CA SER A 81 -8.64 1.43 6.61
C SER A 81 -7.25 2.07 6.57
N VAL A 82 -7.13 3.19 5.87
CA VAL A 82 -5.94 4.04 5.84
C VAL A 82 -6.42 5.47 6.01
N ASP A 83 -6.02 6.12 7.09
CA ASP A 83 -6.29 7.54 7.32
C ASP A 83 -4.95 8.32 7.34
N PRO A 84 -4.61 8.99 6.22
CA PRO A 84 -3.40 9.79 6.13
C PRO A 84 -3.41 11.02 7.06
N LYS A 85 -4.58 11.52 7.47
CA LYS A 85 -4.69 12.71 8.33
C LYS A 85 -4.41 12.37 9.79
N ALA A 86 -5.00 11.28 10.28
CA ALA A 86 -4.71 10.79 11.62
C ALA A 86 -3.38 10.01 11.67
N GLY A 87 -2.81 9.66 10.52
CA GLY A 87 -1.65 8.79 10.44
C GLY A 87 -1.96 7.39 10.98
N THR A 88 -3.18 6.90 10.79
CA THR A 88 -3.59 5.59 11.30
C THR A 88 -3.82 4.62 10.15
N PHE A 89 -3.60 3.34 10.42
CA PHE A 89 -4.01 2.27 9.52
C PHE A 89 -4.61 1.12 10.30
N GLN A 90 -5.50 0.40 9.62
CA GLN A 90 -6.06 -0.84 10.09
C GLN A 90 -5.91 -1.92 9.03
N VAL A 91 -5.51 -3.09 9.49
CA VAL A 91 -5.24 -4.25 8.68
C VAL A 91 -5.94 -5.44 9.32
N ARG A 92 -6.64 -6.22 8.50
CA ARG A 92 -7.24 -7.49 8.87
C ARG A 92 -6.36 -8.62 8.35
N MET A 93 -5.86 -9.45 9.25
CA MET A 93 -5.06 -10.63 8.92
C MET A 93 -5.87 -11.89 9.20
N VAL A 94 -6.04 -12.73 8.20
CA VAL A 94 -6.70 -14.04 8.32
C VAL A 94 -5.63 -15.09 8.16
N CYS A 95 -5.40 -15.88 9.21
CA CYS A 95 -4.42 -16.96 9.22
C CYS A 95 -5.12 -18.31 9.20
N GLN A 96 -4.68 -19.18 8.30
CA GLN A 96 -5.01 -20.59 8.29
C GLN A 96 -3.81 -21.36 8.82
N TRP A 97 -4.06 -22.16 9.85
CA TRP A 97 -3.04 -22.94 10.56
C TRP A 97 -3.15 -24.40 10.16
N ALA A 98 -1.99 -25.04 10.02
CA ALA A 98 -1.88 -26.48 9.91
C ALA A 98 -0.68 -26.94 10.74
N PHE A 99 -0.91 -27.86 11.67
CA PHE A 99 0.17 -28.40 12.51
C PHE A 99 -0.15 -29.81 12.99
N ARG A 100 0.88 -30.50 13.48
CA ARG A 100 0.81 -31.87 13.95
C ARG A 100 1.30 -31.97 15.37
N THR A 101 0.70 -32.85 16.14
CA THR A 101 1.11 -33.08 17.52
C THR A 101 1.13 -34.56 17.83
N ASN A 102 1.97 -34.97 18.77
CA ASN A 102 1.87 -36.28 19.37
C ASN A 102 0.50 -36.44 20.08
N ASN A 103 -0.06 -37.65 19.99
CA ASN A 103 -1.28 -38.09 20.65
C ASN A 103 -0.96 -38.52 22.10
N PRO A 104 -1.15 -37.67 23.12
CA PRO A 104 -1.22 -38.17 24.48
C PRO A 104 -2.52 -38.97 24.58
N ASN A 105 -2.49 -40.23 24.99
CA ASN A 105 -3.68 -41.11 25.09
C ASN A 105 -4.76 -40.65 26.11
N ASN A 106 -5.06 -39.35 26.21
CA ASN A 106 -5.86 -38.72 27.25
C ASN A 106 -6.89 -37.78 26.61
N ASP A 107 -8.18 -38.09 26.75
CA ASP A 107 -9.32 -37.45 26.06
C ASP A 107 -9.59 -35.96 26.42
N THR A 108 -8.73 -35.30 27.21
CA THR A 108 -8.89 -33.89 27.65
C THR A 108 -8.11 -32.89 26.79
N GLU A 109 -7.76 -33.27 25.56
CA GLU A 109 -6.73 -32.66 24.68
C GLU A 109 -6.89 -31.17 24.34
N ILE A 110 -8.13 -30.65 24.28
CA ILE A 110 -8.38 -29.29 23.75
C ILE A 110 -8.00 -28.20 24.77
N ILE A 111 -8.01 -28.51 26.07
CA ILE A 111 -7.88 -27.51 27.14
C ILE A 111 -6.43 -27.07 27.36
N TYR A 112 -5.45 -27.91 27.00
CA TYR A 112 -4.04 -27.67 27.35
C TYR A 112 -3.20 -26.98 26.26
N ARG A 113 -3.67 -26.90 25.01
CA ARG A 113 -2.85 -26.39 23.90
C ARG A 113 -3.18 -24.96 23.44
N GLY A 114 -4.15 -24.32 24.09
CA GLY A 114 -4.47 -22.92 23.84
C GLY A 114 -4.99 -22.63 22.43
N VAL A 115 -5.12 -21.35 22.11
CA VAL A 115 -5.53 -20.82 20.82
C VAL A 115 -4.39 -20.04 20.15
N PRO A 116 -4.29 -20.03 18.81
CA PRO A 116 -3.28 -19.26 18.12
C PRO A 116 -3.48 -17.77 18.35
N GLY A 117 -2.38 -17.10 18.64
CA GLY A 117 -2.28 -15.66 18.83
C GLY A 117 -1.16 -15.06 18.00
N ILE A 118 -1.22 -13.75 17.79
CA ILE A 118 -0.15 -12.95 17.20
C ILE A 118 0.23 -11.86 18.19
N ARG A 119 1.51 -11.52 18.24
CA ARG A 119 2.03 -10.37 18.97
C ARG A 119 2.86 -9.52 18.03
N ILE A 120 2.55 -8.23 17.99
CA ILE A 120 3.31 -7.26 17.19
C ILE A 120 3.53 -6.02 18.08
N PRO A 121 4.74 -5.85 18.64
CA PRO A 121 5.08 -4.66 19.41
C PRO A 121 4.82 -3.39 18.59
N GLY A 122 4.18 -2.39 19.21
CA GLY A 122 3.88 -1.11 18.54
C GLY A 122 2.57 -1.08 17.75
N LEU A 123 1.87 -2.21 17.61
CA LEU A 123 0.51 -2.28 17.06
C LEU A 123 -0.49 -2.75 18.11
N SER A 124 -1.72 -2.24 18.02
CA SER A 124 -2.86 -2.80 18.76
C SER A 124 -3.37 -4.02 18.00
N VAL A 125 -3.36 -5.18 18.66
CA VAL A 125 -3.78 -6.45 18.10
C VAL A 125 -5.06 -6.89 18.81
N LYS A 126 -6.15 -6.99 18.06
CA LYS A 126 -7.42 -7.53 18.55
C LYS A 126 -7.72 -8.85 17.85
N VAL A 127 -7.83 -9.93 18.62
CA VAL A 127 -8.27 -11.22 18.08
C VAL A 127 -9.78 -11.16 17.88
N GLN A 128 -10.27 -11.35 16.66
CA GLN A 128 -11.71 -11.42 16.39
C GLN A 128 -12.21 -12.84 16.56
N GLU A 129 -11.44 -13.80 16.07
CA GLU A 129 -11.76 -15.22 16.12
C GLU A 129 -10.45 -16.02 16.13
N SER A 130 -10.41 -17.09 16.90
CA SER A 130 -9.29 -18.03 16.87
C SER A 130 -9.86 -19.40 17.22
N ARG A 131 -9.81 -20.33 16.27
CA ARG A 131 -10.39 -21.67 16.40
C ARG A 131 -9.44 -22.70 15.81
N ILE A 132 -9.35 -23.85 16.46
CA ILE A 132 -8.64 -25.03 15.98
C ILE A 132 -9.59 -26.22 16.07
N TRP A 133 -9.49 -27.14 15.14
CA TRP A 133 -10.18 -28.41 15.16
C TRP A 133 -9.27 -29.54 14.71
N LYS A 134 -9.58 -30.74 15.20
CA LYS A 134 -8.91 -31.98 14.81
C LYS A 134 -9.40 -32.39 13.42
N VAL A 135 -8.46 -32.72 12.53
CA VAL A 135 -8.80 -33.29 11.23
C VAL A 135 -9.05 -34.78 11.44
N LEU A 136 -10.17 -35.32 10.93
CA LEU A 136 -10.52 -36.73 11.14
C LEU A 136 -9.72 -37.68 10.23
N GLU A 137 -9.31 -37.20 9.07
CA GLU A 137 -8.58 -37.97 8.06
C GLU A 137 -7.06 -37.84 8.22
N GLY A 138 -6.34 -38.96 8.10
CA GLY A 138 -4.87 -38.99 8.16
C GLY A 138 -4.25 -38.93 9.56
N ASN A 139 -5.03 -39.17 10.61
CA ASN A 139 -4.49 -39.38 11.96
C ASN A 139 -3.88 -40.78 12.07
N SER A 140 -2.71 -40.88 12.71
CA SER A 140 -2.12 -42.16 13.11
C SER A 140 -2.36 -42.38 14.61
N ASN A 141 -2.08 -43.57 15.12
CA ASN A 141 -2.22 -43.86 16.55
C ASN A 141 -1.39 -42.89 17.43
N ASN A 142 -0.31 -42.32 16.89
CA ASN A 142 0.64 -41.48 17.63
C ASN A 142 0.59 -40.00 17.22
N ILE A 143 -0.05 -39.64 16.10
CA ILE A 143 -0.02 -38.28 15.55
C ILE A 143 -1.44 -37.80 15.24
N ILE A 144 -1.75 -36.60 15.74
CA ILE A 144 -2.98 -35.88 15.45
C ILE A 144 -2.69 -34.69 14.54
N LYS A 145 -3.48 -34.57 13.47
CA LYS A 145 -3.47 -33.41 12.57
C LYS A 145 -4.48 -32.37 13.04
N TRP A 146 -4.04 -31.12 13.09
CA TRP A 146 -4.85 -29.97 13.48
C TRP A 146 -4.90 -28.94 12.37
N ASN A 147 -6.10 -28.42 12.14
CA ASN A 147 -6.32 -27.25 11.30
C ASN A 147 -6.95 -26.15 12.15
N GLY A 148 -6.66 -24.90 11.81
CA GLY A 148 -7.26 -23.77 12.50
C GLY A 148 -7.43 -22.57 11.61
N THR A 149 -8.29 -21.66 12.05
CA THR A 149 -8.45 -20.35 11.45
C THR A 149 -8.45 -19.31 12.55
N SER A 150 -7.66 -18.26 12.36
CA SER A 150 -7.65 -17.10 13.24
C SER A 150 -7.75 -15.80 12.45
N ILE A 151 -8.51 -14.85 12.99
CA ILE A 151 -8.75 -13.54 12.40
C ILE A 151 -8.27 -12.49 13.39
N PHE A 152 -7.30 -11.70 12.95
CA PHE A 152 -6.69 -10.63 13.72
C PHE A 152 -7.00 -9.28 13.08
N LEU A 153 -7.36 -8.31 13.92
CA LEU A 153 -7.46 -6.91 13.54
C LEU A 153 -6.26 -6.18 14.14
N LEU A 154 -5.41 -5.66 13.27
CA LEU A 154 -4.19 -4.93 13.59
C LEU A 154 -4.44 -3.45 13.35
N GLN A 155 -4.14 -2.61 14.34
CA GLN A 155 -4.21 -1.15 14.21
C GLN A 155 -2.89 -0.52 14.61
N GLY A 156 -2.40 0.40 13.78
CA GLY A 156 -1.13 1.07 13.97
C GLY A 156 -1.15 2.53 13.59
N PHE A 157 -0.02 3.16 13.86
CA PHE A 157 0.27 4.53 13.44
C PHE A 157 1.41 4.53 12.45
N LYS A 158 1.26 5.33 11.39
CA LYS A 158 2.28 5.57 10.39
C LYS A 158 2.14 6.99 9.83
N MET A 159 3.25 7.70 9.66
CA MET A 159 3.28 8.96 8.93
C MET A 159 3.26 8.70 7.41
N TYR A 160 2.37 9.39 6.69
CA TYR A 160 2.26 9.27 5.23
C TYR A 160 2.86 10.50 4.54
N GLU A 161 3.82 10.30 3.63
CA GLU A 161 4.35 11.37 2.79
C GLU A 161 3.48 11.54 1.53
N LEU A 162 2.72 12.63 1.43
CA LEU A 162 1.73 12.87 0.38
C LEU A 162 2.17 13.94 -0.63
N LYS A 163 3.47 14.30 -0.66
CA LYS A 163 3.99 15.34 -1.57
C LYS A 163 3.68 15.04 -3.04
N ASP A 164 3.81 13.78 -3.44
CA ASP A 164 3.59 13.32 -4.82
C ASP A 164 2.13 12.86 -5.09
N PHE A 165 1.17 13.20 -4.22
CA PHE A 165 -0.23 12.83 -4.41
C PHE A 165 -0.76 13.26 -5.81
N PRO A 166 -1.43 12.37 -6.58
CA PRO A 166 -1.97 11.04 -6.24
C PRO A 166 -1.09 9.85 -6.68
N PHE A 167 0.20 10.07 -6.95
CA PHE A 167 1.16 9.05 -7.40
C PHE A 167 1.99 8.47 -6.25
N ASP A 168 1.49 8.60 -5.02
CA ASP A 168 2.12 8.16 -3.79
C ASP A 168 2.13 6.62 -3.65
N ARG A 169 3.17 6.14 -2.96
CA ARG A 169 3.40 4.74 -2.60
C ARG A 169 3.78 4.69 -1.14
N HIS A 170 3.30 3.67 -0.44
CA HIS A 170 3.55 3.52 0.99
C HIS A 170 3.82 2.06 1.34
N VAL A 171 4.67 1.83 2.33
CA VAL A 171 4.91 0.51 2.90
C VAL A 171 4.35 0.43 4.32
N ILE A 172 3.43 -0.48 4.59
CA ILE A 172 2.94 -0.76 5.95
C ILE A 172 3.74 -1.93 6.48
N ARG A 173 4.55 -1.69 7.52
CA ARG A 173 5.38 -2.73 8.12
C ARG A 173 4.77 -3.31 9.37
N LEU A 174 4.76 -4.63 9.42
CA LEU A 174 4.44 -5.40 10.60
C LEU A 174 5.78 -5.89 11.16
N GLN A 175 6.40 -5.06 12.01
CA GLN A 175 7.71 -5.33 12.59
C GLN A 175 7.59 -6.25 13.80
N ASN A 176 8.55 -7.17 13.97
CA ASN A 176 8.59 -8.09 15.11
C ASN A 176 7.28 -8.88 15.28
N LEU A 177 6.71 -9.37 14.18
CA LEU A 177 5.54 -10.23 14.22
C LEU A 177 5.96 -11.58 14.80
N ASP A 178 5.40 -11.90 15.97
CA ASP A 178 5.65 -13.12 16.71
C ASP A 178 4.36 -13.95 16.79
N PHE A 179 4.47 -15.23 16.46
CA PHE A 179 3.36 -16.17 16.50
C PHE A 179 3.40 -16.93 17.82
N VAL A 180 2.30 -16.91 18.58
CA VAL A 180 2.31 -17.36 19.98
C VAL A 180 1.09 -18.22 20.32
N TRP A 181 1.27 -19.14 21.27
CA TRP A 181 0.19 -19.92 21.88
C TRP A 181 -0.36 -19.21 23.12
N ARG A 182 -1.68 -18.98 23.15
CA ARG A 182 -2.38 -18.33 24.28
C ARG A 182 -3.37 -19.29 24.92
N SER A 183 -3.58 -19.24 26.23
CA SER A 183 -4.56 -20.12 26.89
C SER A 183 -5.98 -19.81 26.41
N TYR A 184 -6.37 -18.54 26.42
CA TYR A 184 -7.60 -18.04 25.83
C TYR A 184 -7.35 -16.94 24.82
N LYS A 185 -8.36 -16.70 23.99
CA LYS A 185 -8.34 -15.72 22.90
C LYS A 185 -8.03 -14.30 23.37
N ASP A 186 -8.57 -13.94 24.54
CA ASP A 186 -8.53 -12.59 25.09
C ASP A 186 -7.44 -12.43 26.18
N ASP A 187 -6.62 -13.46 26.42
CA ASP A 187 -5.51 -13.37 27.37
C ASP A 187 -4.36 -12.56 26.79
N ASP A 188 -3.74 -11.71 27.60
CA ASP A 188 -2.54 -10.95 27.24
C ASP A 188 -1.26 -11.78 27.33
N ASP A 189 -1.27 -12.81 28.18
CA ASP A 189 -0.15 -13.72 28.39
C ASP A 189 -0.14 -14.84 27.35
N PHE A 190 1.07 -15.26 26.97
CA PHE A 190 1.32 -16.42 26.13
C PHE A 190 2.28 -17.35 26.86
N PHE A 191 2.13 -18.66 26.63
CA PHE A 191 2.97 -19.65 27.32
C PHE A 191 4.10 -20.17 26.43
N ASP A 192 3.95 -20.12 25.10
CA ASP A 192 4.95 -20.62 24.17
C ASP A 192 4.90 -19.90 22.80
N SER A 193 6.03 -19.84 22.11
CA SER A 193 6.16 -19.29 20.76
C SER A 193 6.02 -20.40 19.72
N MET A 194 5.33 -20.12 18.62
CA MET A 194 5.14 -21.09 17.54
C MET A 194 6.40 -21.22 16.69
N LYS A 195 6.83 -22.47 16.49
CA LYS A 195 7.90 -22.81 15.55
C LYS A 195 7.34 -22.89 14.13
N ILE A 196 7.45 -21.79 13.37
CA ILE A 196 6.94 -21.74 11.99
C ILE A 196 8.00 -22.24 11.01
N VAL A 197 7.60 -23.20 10.16
CA VAL A 197 8.45 -23.78 9.10
C VAL A 197 8.00 -23.32 7.71
N TRP A 198 6.71 -23.04 7.56
CA TRP A 198 6.10 -22.63 6.31
C TRP A 198 5.20 -21.42 6.53
N LEU A 199 5.49 -20.31 5.82
CA LEU A 199 4.72 -19.08 5.89
C LEU A 199 4.42 -18.56 4.50
N GLN A 200 3.14 -18.55 4.12
CA GLN A 200 2.66 -17.94 2.89
C GLN A 200 1.87 -16.68 3.23
N ILE A 201 2.14 -15.57 2.53
CA ILE A 201 1.42 -14.31 2.74
C ILE A 201 0.86 -13.79 1.41
N GLU A 202 -0.44 -13.52 1.41
CA GLU A 202 -1.12 -12.84 0.31
C GLU A 202 -1.57 -11.45 0.75
N SER A 203 -1.17 -10.41 0.00
CA SER A 203 -1.61 -9.03 0.25
C SER A 203 -2.89 -8.73 -0.54
N LYS A 204 -3.91 -8.22 0.15
CA LYS A 204 -5.16 -7.74 -0.42
C LYS A 204 -5.48 -6.34 0.09
N SER A 205 -6.24 -5.59 -0.69
CA SER A 205 -6.82 -4.32 -0.26
C SER A 205 -8.33 -4.42 -0.40
N ILE A 206 -9.04 -4.12 0.69
CA ILE A 206 -10.51 -3.97 0.65
C ILE A 206 -10.86 -2.56 0.11
N LEU A 207 -9.92 -1.62 0.24
CA LEU A 207 -10.08 -0.25 -0.24
C LEU A 207 -9.79 -0.19 -1.75
N PRO A 208 -10.78 0.19 -2.59
CA PRO A 208 -10.60 0.24 -4.05
C PRO A 208 -9.64 1.35 -4.49
N GLU A 209 -9.39 2.34 -3.62
CA GLU A 209 -8.42 3.41 -3.85
C GLU A 209 -6.96 2.95 -3.74
N TRP A 210 -6.71 1.81 -3.07
CA TRP A 210 -5.37 1.26 -2.86
C TRP A 210 -5.20 -0.06 -3.59
N ILE A 211 -4.15 -0.15 -4.39
CA ILE A 211 -3.74 -1.35 -5.11
C ILE A 211 -2.60 -1.98 -4.31
N PRO A 212 -2.74 -3.23 -3.85
CA PRO A 212 -1.67 -3.92 -3.15
C PRO A 212 -0.61 -4.39 -4.15
N ALA A 213 0.66 -4.18 -3.80
CA ALA A 213 1.80 -4.83 -4.43
C ALA A 213 2.24 -6.05 -3.60
N GLY A 214 3.16 -6.85 -4.14
CA GLY A 214 3.66 -8.05 -3.47
C GLY A 214 4.23 -7.72 -2.09
N PRO A 215 3.87 -8.49 -1.05
CA PRO A 215 4.49 -8.31 0.27
C PRO A 215 5.95 -8.77 0.21
N THR A 216 6.77 -8.29 1.14
CA THR A 216 8.12 -8.80 1.38
C THR A 216 8.17 -9.40 2.78
N ILE A 217 8.75 -10.58 2.91
CA ILE A 217 8.80 -11.34 4.16
C ILE A 217 10.27 -11.56 4.53
N GLU A 218 10.65 -11.14 5.74
CA GLU A 218 12.00 -11.34 6.26
C GLU A 218 11.93 -12.02 7.64
N PRO A 219 12.56 -13.20 7.83
CA PRO A 219 12.64 -13.84 9.14
C PRO A 219 13.69 -13.12 9.98
N LEU A 220 13.29 -12.62 11.15
CA LEU A 220 14.17 -11.84 12.03
C LEU A 220 15.06 -12.69 12.92
N GLN A 221 14.65 -13.93 13.17
CA GLN A 221 15.40 -14.87 14.01
C GLN A 221 15.28 -16.27 13.40
N LYS A 222 16.32 -16.70 12.70
CA LYS A 222 16.56 -18.13 12.47
C LYS A 222 17.21 -18.66 13.74
N VAL A 223 16.50 -19.48 14.50
CA VAL A 223 17.11 -20.19 15.61
C VAL A 223 17.88 -21.35 14.99
N VAL A 224 19.20 -21.20 14.88
CA VAL A 224 20.11 -22.34 14.75
C VAL A 224 20.37 -22.74 16.19
N ASP A 225 19.94 -23.93 16.61
CA ASP A 225 20.20 -24.44 17.95
C ASP A 225 21.71 -24.76 18.08
N ASP A 226 22.52 -23.72 18.33
CA ASP A 226 23.96 -23.84 18.63
C ASP A 226 24.12 -24.27 20.10
N ASP A 227 23.87 -25.54 20.40
CA ASP A 227 24.32 -26.17 21.65
C ASP A 227 25.65 -26.90 21.41
N PRO A 228 26.81 -26.37 21.84
CA PRO A 228 28.14 -26.89 21.49
C PRO A 228 28.53 -28.17 22.25
N GLN A 229 27.58 -28.90 22.86
CA GLN A 229 27.86 -30.09 23.67
C GLN A 229 27.10 -31.37 23.27
N SER A 230 26.28 -31.38 22.23
CA SER A 230 25.71 -32.61 21.68
C SER A 230 26.63 -33.23 20.61
N SER A 231 27.88 -33.48 20.98
CA SER A 231 28.69 -34.41 20.19
C SER A 231 28.13 -35.81 20.36
N GLN A 232 27.73 -36.41 19.23
CA GLN A 232 27.69 -37.86 18.98
C GLN A 232 26.35 -38.56 19.28
N ASP A 233 25.41 -38.44 18.33
CA ASP A 233 24.81 -39.58 17.59
C ASP A 233 23.52 -39.10 16.88
N TRP A 234 23.44 -39.30 15.56
CA TRP A 234 22.34 -38.97 14.64
C TRP A 234 22.10 -37.46 14.41
N GLU A 235 22.66 -36.92 13.32
CA GLU A 235 22.20 -35.66 12.73
C GLU A 235 20.75 -35.85 12.21
N GLU A 236 19.75 -35.70 13.08
CA GLU A 236 18.43 -35.30 12.61
C GLU A 236 18.59 -33.88 12.07
N GLU A 237 18.44 -33.70 10.75
CA GLU A 237 18.30 -32.38 10.13
C GLU A 237 17.07 -31.70 10.76
N GLU A 238 17.27 -31.00 11.87
CA GLU A 238 16.24 -30.15 12.45
C GLU A 238 15.96 -29.03 11.45
N ALA A 239 14.84 -29.16 10.73
CA ALA A 239 14.41 -28.14 9.78
C ALA A 239 14.36 -26.76 10.45
N ASP A 240 15.09 -25.81 9.86
CA ASP A 240 15.13 -24.40 10.24
C ASP A 240 13.70 -23.88 10.51
N PHE A 241 13.45 -23.42 11.74
CA PHE A 241 12.23 -22.74 12.13
C PHE A 241 12.51 -21.29 12.48
N ALA A 242 11.50 -20.43 12.30
CA ALA A 242 11.55 -19.04 12.74
C ALA A 242 10.28 -18.70 13.52
N ASN A 243 10.47 -17.91 14.58
CA ASN A 243 9.37 -17.49 15.45
C ASN A 243 8.95 -16.03 15.14
N LYS A 244 9.90 -15.24 14.62
CA LYS A 244 9.73 -13.79 14.39
C LYS A 244 9.91 -13.41 12.94
N PHE A 245 9.02 -12.55 12.46
CA PHE A 245 8.95 -12.10 11.08
C PHE A 245 8.82 -10.58 10.99
N GLN A 246 9.40 -10.02 9.95
CA GLN A 246 9.09 -8.68 9.46
C GLN A 246 8.32 -8.83 8.15
N ILE A 247 7.13 -8.24 8.09
CA ILE A 247 6.27 -8.31 6.90
C ILE A 247 6.01 -6.90 6.42
N ASP A 248 6.46 -6.63 5.20
CA ASP A 248 6.36 -5.31 4.58
C ASP A 248 5.29 -5.35 3.49
N MET A 249 4.15 -4.76 3.78
CA MET A 249 3.03 -4.65 2.84
C MET A 249 3.16 -3.40 2.01
N ARG A 250 3.30 -3.59 0.70
CA ARG A 250 3.44 -2.51 -0.27
C ARG A 250 2.08 -2.11 -0.82
N ILE A 251 1.72 -0.84 -0.72
CA ILE A 251 0.45 -0.31 -1.26
C ILE A 251 0.70 0.90 -2.16
N GLU A 252 -0.06 1.00 -3.25
CA GLU A 252 -0.01 2.15 -4.17
C GLU A 252 -1.41 2.71 -4.45
N ARG A 253 -1.52 4.02 -4.69
CA ARG A 253 -2.81 4.64 -4.97
C ARG A 253 -3.27 4.41 -6.42
N ALA A 254 -4.57 4.22 -6.59
CA ALA A 254 -5.25 4.14 -7.88
C ALA A 254 -5.36 5.52 -8.58
N HIS A 255 -4.22 6.07 -8.99
CA HIS A 255 -4.07 7.38 -9.66
C HIS A 255 -4.96 7.64 -10.89
N LYS A 256 -5.40 6.61 -11.64
CA LYS A 256 -6.15 6.77 -12.90
C LYS A 256 -7.44 7.58 -12.71
N PHE A 257 -8.12 7.38 -11.59
CA PHE A 257 -9.33 8.12 -11.23
C PHE A 257 -9.06 9.62 -11.11
N TYR A 258 -8.02 9.99 -10.36
CA TYR A 258 -7.62 11.38 -10.14
C TYR A 258 -7.17 12.07 -11.42
N VAL A 259 -6.40 11.38 -12.28
CA VAL A 259 -5.97 11.93 -13.58
C VAL A 259 -7.18 12.30 -14.44
N ARG A 260 -8.19 11.43 -14.51
CA ARG A 260 -9.39 11.67 -15.33
C ARG A 260 -10.36 12.69 -14.71
N GLN A 261 -10.58 12.65 -13.39
CA GLN A 261 -11.61 13.49 -12.76
C GLN A 261 -11.08 14.85 -12.29
N ILE A 262 -9.81 14.95 -11.92
CA ILE A 262 -9.22 16.20 -11.44
C ILE A 262 -8.44 16.87 -12.57
N PHE A 263 -7.35 16.25 -13.02
CA PHE A 263 -6.43 16.89 -13.96
C PHE A 263 -7.06 17.16 -15.34
N PHE A 264 -7.82 16.23 -15.88
CA PHE A 264 -8.48 16.43 -17.18
C PHE A 264 -9.60 17.48 -17.11
N VAL A 265 -10.40 17.49 -16.04
CA VAL A 265 -11.48 18.48 -15.87
C VAL A 265 -10.90 19.89 -15.70
N THR A 266 -9.87 20.05 -14.87
CA THR A 266 -9.25 21.38 -14.69
C THR A 266 -8.53 21.86 -15.93
N TYR A 267 -7.93 20.93 -16.70
CA TYR A 267 -7.39 21.24 -18.02
C TYR A 267 -8.46 21.82 -18.96
N LEU A 268 -9.64 21.20 -19.06
CA LEU A 268 -10.73 21.72 -19.88
C LEU A 268 -11.19 23.11 -19.44
N ILE A 269 -11.30 23.35 -18.13
CA ILE A 269 -11.63 24.66 -17.58
C ILE A 269 -10.57 25.69 -17.97
N THR A 270 -9.27 25.35 -17.87
CA THR A 270 -8.20 26.28 -18.26
C THR A 270 -8.23 26.62 -19.74
N VAL A 271 -8.40 25.64 -20.62
CA VAL A 271 -8.46 25.88 -22.07
C VAL A 271 -9.67 26.73 -22.42
N ALA A 272 -10.85 26.41 -21.86
CA ALA A 272 -12.07 27.18 -22.05
C ALA A 272 -11.89 28.65 -21.59
N SER A 273 -11.24 28.86 -20.46
CA SER A 273 -10.96 30.19 -19.91
C SER A 273 -9.97 31.00 -20.74
N CYS A 274 -9.11 30.34 -21.53
CA CYS A 274 -8.16 31.00 -22.43
C CYS A 274 -8.74 31.30 -23.82
N THR A 275 -9.94 30.81 -24.15
CA THR A 275 -10.58 31.07 -25.46
C THR A 275 -10.77 32.56 -25.83
N PRO A 276 -10.96 33.52 -24.89
CA PRO A 276 -11.07 34.94 -25.23
C PRO A 276 -9.82 35.54 -25.89
N LEU A 277 -8.67 34.85 -25.88
CA LEU A 277 -7.47 35.25 -26.62
C LEU A 277 -7.61 35.09 -28.15
N LEU A 278 -8.55 34.26 -28.63
CA LEU A 278 -8.79 34.05 -30.05
C LEU A 278 -9.90 34.96 -30.62
N ILE A 279 -10.65 35.63 -29.75
CA ILE A 279 -11.81 36.43 -30.14
C ILE A 279 -11.38 37.90 -30.27
N PHE A 280 -11.85 38.55 -31.34
CA PHE A 280 -11.53 39.95 -31.61
C PHE A 280 -11.97 40.87 -30.46
N PRO A 281 -11.21 41.92 -30.13
CA PRO A 281 -11.40 42.71 -28.92
C PRO A 281 -12.44 43.81 -29.12
N GLU A 282 -13.68 43.45 -29.47
CA GLU A 282 -14.75 44.44 -29.58
C GLU A 282 -15.24 44.91 -28.22
N ASP A 283 -15.33 44.02 -27.21
CA ASP A 283 -15.67 44.36 -25.84
C ASP A 283 -14.74 43.70 -24.81
N MET A 284 -13.87 44.50 -24.17
CA MET A 284 -12.96 44.03 -23.11
C MET A 284 -13.73 43.52 -21.88
N GLY A 285 -14.92 44.07 -21.61
CA GLY A 285 -15.77 43.63 -20.51
C GLY A 285 -16.12 42.14 -20.60
N ASP A 286 -16.50 41.68 -21.78
CA ASP A 286 -16.89 40.29 -22.02
C ASP A 286 -15.69 39.34 -21.88
N ARG A 287 -14.52 39.74 -22.38
CA ARG A 287 -13.28 38.96 -22.21
C ARG A 287 -12.91 38.80 -20.73
N LEU A 288 -12.97 39.89 -19.96
CA LEU A 288 -12.69 39.87 -18.52
C LEU A 288 -13.71 39.04 -17.75
N SER A 289 -14.98 39.05 -18.17
CA SER A 289 -16.03 38.22 -17.59
C SER A 289 -15.72 36.73 -17.74
N VAL A 290 -15.25 36.29 -18.92
CA VAL A 290 -14.86 34.89 -19.13
C VAL A 290 -13.64 34.51 -18.29
N TYR A 291 -12.60 35.35 -18.20
CA TYR A 291 -11.46 35.07 -17.33
C TYR A 291 -11.84 35.02 -15.85
N GLY A 292 -12.68 35.95 -15.39
CA GLY A 292 -13.19 35.99 -14.02
C GLY A 292 -14.03 34.76 -13.70
N GLY A 293 -14.91 34.36 -14.63
CA GLY A 293 -15.68 33.13 -14.52
C GLY A 293 -14.80 31.89 -14.48
N GLY A 294 -13.75 31.83 -15.30
CA GLY A 294 -12.76 30.76 -15.30
C GLY A 294 -12.01 30.63 -13.97
N LEU A 295 -11.55 31.76 -13.43
CA LEU A 295 -10.86 31.80 -12.14
C LEU A 295 -11.79 31.37 -10.99
N LEU A 296 -13.02 31.88 -10.95
CA LEU A 296 -14.03 31.47 -9.97
C LEU A 296 -14.33 29.97 -10.10
N THR A 297 -14.46 29.47 -11.32
CA THR A 297 -14.71 28.04 -11.57
C THR A 297 -13.57 27.17 -11.08
N LEU A 298 -12.30 27.54 -11.30
CA LEU A 298 -11.15 26.80 -10.78
C LEU A 298 -11.09 26.82 -9.25
N VAL A 299 -11.37 27.96 -8.62
CA VAL A 299 -11.40 28.08 -7.16
C VAL A 299 -12.53 27.24 -6.58
N ALA A 300 -13.74 27.33 -7.16
CA ALA A 300 -14.88 26.51 -6.78
C ALA A 300 -14.58 25.01 -6.96
N PHE A 301 -13.96 24.62 -8.07
CA PHE A 301 -13.54 23.25 -8.31
C PHE A 301 -12.53 22.78 -7.26
N LYS A 302 -11.49 23.57 -6.98
CA LYS A 302 -10.48 23.26 -5.96
C LYS A 302 -11.11 22.97 -4.60
N TYR A 303 -12.05 23.81 -4.16
CA TYR A 303 -12.76 23.58 -2.89
C TYR A 303 -13.75 22.42 -2.98
N GLY A 304 -14.37 22.19 -4.15
CA GLY A 304 -15.26 21.05 -4.37
C GLY A 304 -14.55 19.69 -4.35
N VAL A 305 -13.27 19.63 -4.73
CA VAL A 305 -12.46 18.40 -4.62
C VAL A 305 -11.67 18.30 -3.31
N MET A 306 -11.71 19.31 -2.45
CA MET A 306 -10.91 19.36 -1.21
C MET A 306 -11.16 18.16 -0.28
N ASP A 307 -12.38 17.62 -0.28
CA ASP A 307 -12.74 16.44 0.51
C ASP A 307 -12.06 15.16 0.01
N HIS A 308 -11.66 15.13 -1.27
CA HIS A 308 -10.93 14.02 -1.89
C HIS A 308 -9.41 14.22 -1.90
N LEU A 309 -8.94 15.42 -1.58
CA LEU A 309 -7.52 15.70 -1.39
C LEU A 309 -7.17 15.52 0.09
N PRO A 310 -5.97 14.99 0.40
CA PRO A 310 -5.53 14.91 1.78
C PRO A 310 -5.31 16.32 2.35
N SER A 311 -5.87 16.58 3.54
CA SER A 311 -5.64 17.82 4.28
C SER A 311 -4.29 17.78 4.99
N VAL A 312 -3.22 18.12 4.26
CA VAL A 312 -1.85 18.22 4.78
C VAL A 312 -1.39 19.68 4.87
N PRO A 313 -0.50 20.01 5.83
CA PRO A 313 -0.02 21.38 6.02
C PRO A 313 0.99 21.85 4.94
N TYR A 314 1.40 20.96 4.04
CA TYR A 314 2.30 21.26 2.93
C TYR A 314 1.55 21.12 1.60
N SER A 315 1.98 21.87 0.58
CA SER A 315 1.38 21.80 -0.76
C SER A 315 1.68 20.44 -1.40
N THR A 316 0.63 19.73 -1.84
CA THR A 316 0.81 18.52 -2.64
C THR A 316 1.10 18.87 -4.10
N PHE A 317 1.52 17.87 -4.89
CA PHE A 317 1.67 18.02 -6.33
C PHE A 317 0.37 18.49 -6.99
N THR A 318 -0.77 17.92 -6.57
CA THR A 318 -2.09 18.30 -7.11
C THR A 318 -2.44 19.74 -6.75
N ASP A 319 -2.22 20.16 -5.50
CA ASP A 319 -2.46 21.54 -5.08
C ASP A 319 -1.62 22.54 -5.87
N SER A 320 -0.34 22.21 -6.06
CA SER A 320 0.59 23.05 -6.80
C SER A 320 0.19 23.16 -8.27
N PHE A 321 -0.27 22.05 -8.89
CA PHE A 321 -0.77 22.03 -10.26
C PHE A 321 -2.01 22.93 -10.43
N LEU A 322 -3.00 22.81 -9.55
CA LEU A 322 -4.19 23.66 -9.55
C LEU A 322 -3.83 25.14 -9.33
N LEU A 323 -2.87 25.42 -8.46
CA LEU A 323 -2.37 26.78 -8.20
C LEU A 323 -1.72 27.38 -9.45
N TRP A 324 -0.89 26.63 -10.17
CA TRP A 324 -0.31 27.09 -11.43
C TRP A 324 -1.35 27.38 -12.50
N GLN A 325 -2.46 26.63 -12.54
CA GLN A 325 -3.58 26.89 -13.44
C GLN A 325 -4.26 28.22 -13.11
N MET A 326 -4.55 28.47 -11.83
CA MET A 326 -5.12 29.75 -11.38
C MET A 326 -4.20 30.94 -11.67
N ILE A 327 -2.89 30.79 -11.41
CA ILE A 327 -1.89 31.82 -11.76
C ILE A 327 -1.89 32.07 -13.27
N THR A 328 -1.98 31.02 -14.10
CA THR A 328 -1.95 31.19 -15.55
C THR A 328 -3.17 31.96 -16.06
N ILE A 329 -4.37 31.67 -15.55
CA ILE A 329 -5.58 32.46 -15.90
C ILE A 329 -5.40 33.91 -15.46
N ALA A 330 -4.92 34.16 -14.23
CA ALA A 330 -4.67 35.51 -13.75
C ALA A 330 -3.67 36.26 -14.65
N MET A 331 -2.58 35.61 -15.04
CA MET A 331 -1.59 36.17 -15.97
C MET A 331 -2.18 36.42 -17.36
N CYS A 332 -3.07 35.56 -17.86
CA CYS A 332 -3.79 35.80 -19.12
C CYS A 332 -4.69 37.04 -19.02
N THR A 333 -5.39 37.24 -17.89
CA THR A 333 -6.18 38.44 -17.64
C THR A 333 -5.33 39.70 -17.71
N PHE A 334 -4.15 39.69 -17.06
CA PHE A 334 -3.21 40.82 -17.12
C PHE A 334 -2.67 41.03 -18.54
N ALA A 335 -2.33 39.96 -19.25
CA ALA A 335 -1.86 40.04 -20.63
C ALA A 335 -2.91 40.66 -21.57
N SER A 336 -4.19 40.29 -21.43
CA SER A 336 -5.27 40.89 -22.22
C SER A 336 -5.50 42.37 -21.90
N LEU A 337 -5.40 42.77 -20.63
CA LEU A 337 -5.48 44.18 -20.22
C LEU A 337 -4.35 45.02 -20.84
N ILE A 338 -3.12 44.49 -20.81
CA ILE A 338 -1.95 45.13 -21.42
C ILE A 338 -2.12 45.18 -22.95
N GLY A 339 -2.55 44.08 -23.57
CA GLY A 339 -2.82 44.00 -25.01
C GLY A 339 -3.80 45.07 -25.49
N HIS A 340 -4.89 45.29 -24.75
CA HIS A 340 -5.86 46.34 -25.10
C HIS A 340 -5.32 47.76 -24.97
N ARG A 341 -4.47 48.04 -23.97
CA ARG A 341 -3.79 49.34 -23.86
C ARG A 341 -2.80 49.56 -25.01
N LEU A 342 -2.11 48.51 -25.45
CA LEU A 342 -1.15 48.58 -26.57
C LEU A 342 -1.83 48.59 -27.95
N LYS A 343 -3.05 48.06 -28.07
CA LYS A 343 -3.81 48.04 -29.32
C LYS A 343 -3.98 49.44 -29.91
N GLN A 344 -4.07 50.47 -29.07
CA GLN A 344 -4.14 51.87 -29.48
C GLN A 344 -2.92 52.33 -30.32
N TYR A 345 -1.79 51.63 -30.25
CA TYR A 345 -0.57 51.96 -30.98
C TYR A 345 -0.32 51.07 -32.21
N ASN A 346 -0.58 49.76 -32.12
CA ASN A 346 -0.32 48.82 -33.22
C ASN A 346 -1.21 47.57 -33.12
N GLU A 347 -2.25 47.49 -33.94
CA GLU A 347 -3.25 46.42 -33.89
C GLU A 347 -2.71 45.08 -34.39
N GLU A 348 -1.97 45.06 -35.51
CA GLU A 348 -1.45 43.82 -36.11
C GLU A 348 -0.47 43.08 -35.19
N LEU A 349 0.40 43.83 -34.49
CA LEU A 349 1.34 43.22 -33.55
C LEU A 349 0.62 42.61 -32.34
N VAL A 350 -0.42 43.25 -31.84
CA VAL A 350 -1.18 42.74 -30.68
C VAL A 350 -1.91 41.46 -31.03
N ASP A 351 -2.58 41.40 -32.18
CA ASP A 351 -3.29 40.21 -32.62
C ASP A 351 -2.34 39.02 -32.83
N TRP A 352 -1.14 39.28 -33.37
CA TRP A 352 -0.12 38.23 -33.53
C TRP A 352 0.38 37.70 -32.17
N VAL A 353 0.63 38.60 -31.21
CA VAL A 353 1.09 38.25 -29.86
C VAL A 353 0.00 37.49 -29.07
N GLU A 354 -1.27 37.91 -29.14
CA GLU A 354 -2.38 37.24 -28.45
C GLU A 354 -2.55 35.80 -28.98
N ASN A 355 -2.47 35.61 -30.30
CA ASN A 355 -2.54 34.29 -30.93
C ASN A 355 -1.38 33.37 -30.49
N ILE A 356 -0.14 33.88 -30.51
CA ILE A 356 1.02 33.11 -30.03
C ILE A 356 0.86 32.76 -28.55
N THR A 357 0.39 33.70 -27.74
CA THR A 357 0.18 33.49 -26.31
C THR A 357 -0.82 32.35 -26.10
N PHE A 358 -1.95 32.34 -26.81
CA PHE A 358 -2.92 31.26 -26.75
C PHE A 358 -2.31 29.90 -27.12
N PHE A 359 -1.64 29.78 -28.26
CA PHE A 359 -1.03 28.52 -28.69
C PHE A 359 0.06 28.06 -27.72
N SER A 360 0.83 28.98 -27.15
CA SER A 360 1.86 28.66 -26.16
C SER A 360 1.26 28.12 -24.87
N VAL A 361 0.20 28.75 -24.34
CA VAL A 361 -0.51 28.31 -23.13
C VAL A 361 -1.16 26.96 -23.37
N PHE A 362 -1.84 26.77 -24.51
CA PHE A 362 -2.42 25.51 -24.91
C PHE A 362 -1.36 24.39 -25.02
N ALA A 363 -0.23 24.66 -25.68
CA ALA A 363 0.88 23.72 -25.80
C ALA A 363 1.49 23.36 -24.44
N ILE A 364 1.71 24.35 -23.56
CA ILE A 364 2.27 24.12 -22.22
C ILE A 364 1.34 23.23 -21.40
N TRP A 365 0.03 23.51 -21.37
CA TRP A 365 -0.92 22.74 -20.57
C TRP A 365 -1.23 21.35 -21.16
N THR A 366 -1.26 21.21 -22.49
CA THR A 366 -1.35 19.89 -23.13
C THR A 366 -0.12 19.04 -22.83
N MET A 367 1.09 19.61 -22.92
CA MET A 367 2.32 18.92 -22.52
C MET A 367 2.34 18.58 -21.03
N ALA A 368 1.86 19.48 -20.16
CA ALA A 368 1.76 19.23 -18.73
C ALA A 368 0.80 18.07 -18.42
N LEU A 369 -0.39 18.05 -19.03
CA LEU A 369 -1.36 16.96 -18.90
C LEU A 369 -0.78 15.64 -19.42
N PHE A 370 -0.13 15.66 -20.58
CA PHE A 370 0.52 14.49 -21.15
C PHE A 370 1.64 13.96 -20.25
N SER A 371 2.45 14.84 -19.65
CA SER A 371 3.49 14.46 -18.69
C SER A 371 2.91 13.82 -17.43
N VAL A 372 1.80 14.37 -16.91
CA VAL A 372 1.07 13.79 -15.76
C VAL A 372 0.48 12.43 -16.12
N TRP A 373 -0.04 12.25 -17.34
CA TRP A 373 -0.63 11.00 -17.79
C TRP A 373 0.40 9.90 -18.09
N CYS A 374 1.52 10.25 -18.75
CA CYS A 374 2.47 9.27 -19.29
C CYS A 374 3.78 9.17 -18.50
N CYS A 375 4.36 10.30 -18.09
CA CYS A 375 5.70 10.34 -17.52
C CYS A 375 5.68 10.06 -16.02
N LYS A 376 4.77 10.69 -15.27
CA LYS A 376 4.69 10.53 -13.81
C LYS A 376 4.34 9.11 -13.35
N PRO A 377 3.47 8.33 -14.03
CA PRO A 377 3.25 6.93 -13.67
C PRO A 377 4.48 6.04 -13.90
N LYS A 378 5.34 6.40 -14.86
CA LYS A 378 6.56 5.65 -15.18
C LYS A 378 7.73 6.03 -14.26
N CYS A 379 7.82 7.30 -13.87
CA CYS A 379 8.87 7.83 -12.99
C CYS A 379 8.46 7.83 -11.50
N ARG A 380 7.76 6.79 -11.04
CA ARG A 380 7.43 6.66 -9.61
C ARG A 380 8.67 6.29 -8.81
N LYS A 381 8.72 6.75 -7.55
CA LYS A 381 9.75 6.33 -6.58
C LYS A 381 9.84 4.81 -6.54
N ALA A 382 11.08 4.28 -6.57
CA ALA A 382 11.31 2.85 -6.44
C ALA A 382 10.88 2.36 -5.06
N TRP A 383 10.55 1.07 -4.93
CA TRP A 383 10.10 0.52 -3.65
C TRP A 383 11.19 0.58 -2.57
N ASP A 384 12.45 0.47 -2.96
CA ASP A 384 13.59 0.53 -2.03
C ASP A 384 13.70 1.93 -1.41
N ASP A 385 13.57 2.99 -2.23
CA ASP A 385 13.57 4.38 -1.75
C ASP A 385 12.41 4.68 -0.79
N VAL A 386 11.23 4.12 -1.07
CA VAL A 386 10.04 4.29 -0.22
C VAL A 386 10.25 3.59 1.12
N THR A 387 10.83 2.39 1.09
CA THR A 387 11.17 1.63 2.29
C THR A 387 12.16 2.42 3.13
N GLU A 388 13.29 2.85 2.57
CA GLU A 388 14.28 3.65 3.31
C GLU A 388 13.73 4.97 3.88
N THR A 389 12.79 5.61 3.20
CA THR A 389 12.16 6.86 3.67
C THR A 389 11.24 6.59 4.86
N ASP A 390 10.54 5.44 4.85
CA ASP A 390 9.65 5.01 5.92
C ASP A 390 10.42 4.49 7.17
N ASP A 391 11.69 4.07 7.04
CA ASP A 391 12.54 3.55 8.14
C ASP A 391 12.95 4.61 9.16
N ASP A 392 13.05 5.87 8.74
CA ASP A 392 13.68 6.92 9.52
C ASP A 392 12.68 8.03 9.84
N PRO A 393 11.84 7.88 10.89
CA PRO A 393 10.88 8.90 11.30
C PRO A 393 11.56 10.21 11.78
N MET A 394 12.90 10.24 11.89
CA MET A 394 13.69 11.39 12.35
C MET A 394 14.76 11.87 11.35
N ARG A 395 14.72 11.45 10.08
CA ARG A 395 15.73 11.90 9.10
C ARG A 395 15.58 13.41 8.84
N VAL A 396 16.47 14.18 9.46
CA VAL A 396 16.77 15.55 9.02
C VAL A 396 17.20 15.45 7.55
N PRO A 397 16.65 16.28 6.64
CA PRO A 397 17.02 16.22 5.22
C PRO A 397 18.53 16.30 5.08
N LYS A 398 19.14 15.36 4.35
CA LYS A 398 20.59 15.33 4.06
C LYS A 398 21.11 16.61 3.36
N ASN A 399 20.21 17.49 2.92
CA ASN A 399 20.49 18.72 2.20
C ASN A 399 20.09 20.00 2.96
N LEU A 400 20.16 20.03 4.30
CA LEU A 400 20.22 21.33 4.98
C LEU A 400 21.65 21.89 4.86
N PRO A 401 21.83 23.14 4.39
CA PRO A 401 23.12 23.81 4.52
C PRO A 401 23.47 23.85 6.01
N SER A 402 24.73 23.52 6.33
CA SER A 402 25.30 23.34 7.66
C SER A 402 25.38 24.66 8.46
N PHE A 403 24.26 25.34 8.67
CA PHE A 403 24.22 26.68 9.24
C PHE A 403 23.88 26.75 10.73
N PHE A 404 23.57 25.63 11.38
CA PHE A 404 23.40 25.58 12.84
C PHE A 404 24.31 24.52 13.45
N SER A 405 25.53 24.94 13.74
CA SER A 405 26.45 24.24 14.63
C SER A 405 25.90 24.24 16.06
N HIS A 406 25.97 23.06 16.70
CA HIS A 406 25.84 22.83 18.13
C HIS A 406 26.58 23.88 18.98
N SER A 407 25.87 24.83 19.60
CA SER A 407 26.43 25.53 20.78
C SER A 407 25.43 26.17 21.75
N GLU A 408 24.14 26.32 21.44
CA GLU A 408 23.26 27.16 22.31
C GLU A 408 22.23 26.44 23.19
N PHE A 409 22.15 25.11 23.17
CA PHE A 409 21.15 24.37 23.98
C PHE A 409 21.66 23.83 25.33
N ARG A 410 22.57 24.56 25.99
CA ARG A 410 23.08 24.16 27.32
C ARG A 410 23.09 25.33 28.31
N GLN A 411 22.00 26.09 28.42
CA GLN A 411 21.85 27.10 29.48
C GLN A 411 20.43 27.31 30.01
N ILE A 412 19.60 26.26 30.16
CA ILE A 412 18.40 26.40 31.01
C ILE A 412 18.15 25.10 31.77
N THR A 413 18.89 24.87 32.85
CA THR A 413 18.41 24.21 34.09
C THR A 413 19.54 24.15 35.12
N SER A 414 19.58 25.12 36.04
CA SER A 414 20.20 24.92 37.35
C SER A 414 19.35 25.63 38.41
N PRO A 415 18.74 24.90 39.36
CA PRO A 415 18.06 25.54 40.48
C PRO A 415 19.12 26.09 41.46
N SER A 416 19.04 27.39 41.71
CA SER A 416 19.85 28.12 42.68
C SER A 416 19.56 27.64 44.10
N ARG A 417 20.58 27.06 44.74
CA ARG A 417 20.60 26.71 46.17
C ARG A 417 21.45 27.77 46.89
N LYS A 418 20.81 28.76 47.51
CA LYS A 418 21.42 29.59 48.57
C LYS A 418 20.41 29.78 49.68
N GLY A 419 20.79 29.35 50.88
CA GLY A 419 20.00 29.52 52.08
C GLY A 419 20.38 30.76 52.89
N ARG A 420 19.55 30.94 53.92
CA ARG A 420 19.80 31.57 55.23
C ARG A 420 19.75 33.10 55.29
N VAL A 421 18.70 33.61 55.95
CA VAL A 421 18.79 34.34 57.22
C VAL A 421 17.78 33.71 58.18
#